data_AF-A0A959P4K2-F1
#
_entry.id   AF-A0A959P4K2-F1
#
_cell.length_a   1.000
_cell.length_b   1.000
_cell.length_c   1.000
_cell.angle_alpha   90.00
_cell.angle_beta   90.00
_cell.angle_gamma   90.00
#
_symmetry.space_group_name_H-M   'P 1'
#
loop_
_entity.id
_entity.type
_entity.pdbx_description
1 polymer ?
#
loop_
_entity_poly.entity_id
_entity_poly.type
_entity_poly.pdbx_seq_one_letter_code
_entity_poly.pdbx_strand_id
1 'polypeptide(L)'
;MVYLREILKHNRTKLIQYKNIELAAYLCVQSFEELPNHSFELSPDEEIALIGYKKESVEVSKVVSIISKAPVKGLSAISNVYKLAGLYLSAKSELSQQLKEKYQESDLKQKYFLTKIEPSFKAQLEHEVKSLQNQPLAVLIKTVFDINTVTETELNTALQTVTAGTDIDVQMQILLEDIESTLLNIRYINKSADELVRVILNNFSNAIQKIIKNRRKDHPNFEIEDEYDVQDILYVILKSVFPNLRDEDAIGKVGAKTTKIDLIIREERILVEVKMIKEKDSNETHFIEQLKVDFESYHECKWLRMLFCFVYDPYKKTRDISNFHDLNGERTKGEHNFNVEVIVSN
;
A
#
# COMPACT_ATOMS: atom_id res chain seq x y z
N MET A 1 11.33 -15.03 -3.76
CA MET A 1 9.97 -14.65 -3.33
C MET A 1 9.23 -15.75 -2.58
N VAL A 2 9.01 -16.94 -3.16
CA VAL A 2 8.24 -18.03 -2.48
C VAL A 2 8.86 -18.43 -1.13
N TYR A 3 10.18 -18.65 -1.08
CA TYR A 3 10.90 -19.02 0.14
C TYR A 3 10.87 -17.92 1.23
N LEU A 4 10.95 -16.64 0.84
CA LEU A 4 10.89 -15.51 1.79
C LEU A 4 9.50 -15.44 2.45
N ARG A 5 8.42 -15.59 1.68
CA ARG A 5 7.04 -15.62 2.18
C ARG A 5 6.81 -16.68 3.25
N GLU A 6 7.32 -17.89 3.02
CA GLU A 6 7.19 -18.99 3.98
C GLU A 6 7.92 -18.68 5.29
N ILE A 7 9.13 -18.13 5.20
CA ILE A 7 9.90 -17.69 6.36
C ILE A 7 9.15 -16.62 7.14
N LEU A 8 8.64 -15.58 6.45
CA LEU A 8 7.93 -14.48 7.09
C LEU A 8 6.65 -14.96 7.78
N LYS A 9 5.87 -15.83 7.13
CA LYS A 9 4.66 -16.41 7.71
C LYS A 9 4.96 -17.25 8.95
N HIS A 10 6.00 -18.08 8.88
CA HIS A 10 6.45 -18.90 10.01
C HIS A 10 6.89 -18.03 11.19
N ASN A 11 7.69 -17.01 10.92
CA ASN A 11 8.21 -16.14 11.97
C ASN A 11 7.12 -15.25 12.58
N ARG A 12 6.18 -14.72 11.78
CA ARG A 12 5.00 -14.00 12.28
C ARG A 12 4.18 -14.86 13.26
N THR A 13 4.03 -16.15 12.96
CA THR A 13 3.33 -17.10 13.85
C THR A 13 4.04 -17.23 15.20
N LYS A 14 5.39 -17.25 15.23
CA LYS A 14 6.17 -17.26 16.47
C LYS A 14 6.05 -15.93 17.23
N LEU A 15 6.15 -14.80 16.53
CA LEU A 15 6.08 -13.47 17.14
C LEU A 15 4.79 -13.26 17.93
N ILE A 16 3.66 -13.69 17.37
CA ILE A 16 2.34 -13.59 18.01
C ILE A 16 2.29 -14.36 19.34
N GLN A 17 3.06 -15.45 19.48
CA GLN A 17 3.08 -16.26 20.70
C GLN A 17 3.75 -15.56 21.89
N TYR A 18 4.67 -14.62 21.65
CA TYR A 18 5.42 -13.97 22.73
C TYR A 18 4.60 -12.96 23.53
N LYS A 19 3.58 -12.34 22.91
CA LYS A 19 2.69 -11.36 23.55
C LYS A 19 3.40 -10.21 24.29
N ASN A 20 4.64 -9.92 23.90
CA ASN A 20 5.51 -8.95 24.55
C ASN A 20 5.43 -7.57 23.87
N ILE A 21 6.21 -6.61 24.37
CA ILE A 21 6.26 -5.25 23.80
C ILE A 21 6.77 -5.21 22.36
N GLU A 22 7.56 -6.20 21.95
CA GLU A 22 8.08 -6.30 20.58
C GLU A 22 6.96 -6.66 19.59
N LEU A 23 6.04 -7.54 19.98
CA LEU A 23 4.82 -7.81 19.21
C LEU A 23 3.96 -6.56 19.07
N ALA A 24 3.80 -5.77 20.14
CA ALA A 24 3.04 -4.52 20.08
C ALA A 24 3.69 -3.53 19.09
N ALA A 25 5.02 -3.41 19.13
CA ALA A 25 5.78 -2.59 18.20
C ALA A 25 5.64 -3.07 16.74
N TYR A 26 5.73 -4.37 16.51
CA TYR A 26 5.52 -5.00 15.21
C TYR A 26 4.13 -4.69 14.66
N LEU A 27 3.08 -4.97 15.43
CA LEU A 27 1.69 -4.74 15.02
C LEU A 27 1.44 -3.25 14.76
N CYS A 28 1.99 -2.35 15.57
CA CYS A 28 1.84 -0.91 15.34
C CYS A 28 2.41 -0.48 13.98
N VAL A 29 3.50 -1.10 13.53
CA VAL A 29 4.20 -0.74 12.30
C VAL A 29 3.62 -1.44 11.08
N GLN A 30 3.30 -2.74 11.17
CA GLN A 30 2.93 -3.57 10.01
C GLN A 30 1.45 -3.93 9.92
N SER A 31 0.71 -3.92 11.03
CA SER A 31 -0.68 -4.42 11.06
C SER A 31 -1.48 -3.75 12.17
N PHE A 32 -1.55 -2.42 12.14
CA PHE A 32 -2.14 -1.62 13.22
C PHE A 32 -3.59 -2.03 13.53
N GLU A 33 -4.35 -2.41 12.49
CA GLU A 33 -5.75 -2.87 12.63
C GLU A 33 -5.88 -4.17 13.43
N GLU A 34 -4.84 -5.00 13.49
CA GLU A 34 -4.82 -6.23 14.27
C GLU A 34 -4.40 -6.01 15.73
N LEU A 35 -3.78 -4.87 16.05
CA LEU A 35 -3.24 -4.58 17.37
C LEU A 35 -4.30 -4.65 18.50
N PRO A 36 -5.54 -4.11 18.32
CA PRO A 36 -6.58 -4.24 19.33
C PRO A 36 -7.07 -5.67 19.58
N ASN A 37 -6.86 -6.58 18.63
CA ASN A 37 -7.34 -7.96 18.69
C ASN A 37 -6.39 -8.89 19.47
N HIS A 38 -5.24 -8.38 19.91
CA HIS A 38 -4.22 -9.14 20.61
C HIS A 38 -4.17 -8.81 22.11
N SER A 39 -4.00 -9.85 22.93
CA SER A 39 -3.68 -9.72 24.35
C SER A 39 -2.17 -9.66 24.56
N PHE A 40 -1.70 -8.85 25.52
CA PHE A 40 -0.29 -8.70 25.83
C PHE A 40 0.02 -9.07 27.29
N GLU A 41 1.23 -9.57 27.55
CA GLU A 41 1.77 -9.91 28.86
C GLU A 41 2.93 -8.96 29.16
N LEU A 42 2.62 -7.78 29.73
CA LEU A 42 3.53 -6.63 29.83
C LEU A 42 3.82 -6.23 31.27
N SER A 43 4.99 -5.64 31.51
CA SER A 43 5.26 -4.91 32.75
C SER A 43 4.45 -3.60 32.82
N PRO A 44 4.25 -3.00 34.01
CA PRO A 44 3.49 -1.75 34.13
C PRO A 44 4.03 -0.59 33.27
N ASP A 45 5.36 -0.52 33.08
CA ASP A 45 5.97 0.50 32.23
C ASP A 45 5.72 0.22 30.73
N GLU A 46 5.63 -1.06 30.34
CA GLU A 46 5.31 -1.48 28.98
C GLU A 46 3.81 -1.35 28.67
N GLU A 47 2.93 -1.46 29.66
CA GLU A 47 1.51 -1.14 29.48
C GLU A 47 1.31 0.32 29.05
N ILE A 48 2.07 1.25 29.63
CA ILE A 48 2.04 2.66 29.19
C ILE A 48 2.62 2.81 27.78
N ALA A 49 3.67 2.07 27.44
CA ALA A 49 4.21 2.07 26.08
C ALA A 49 3.20 1.50 25.06
N LEU A 50 2.42 0.48 25.44
CA LEU A 50 1.35 -0.09 24.62
C LEU A 50 0.25 0.93 24.31
N ILE A 51 -0.11 1.81 25.25
CA ILE A 51 -1.08 2.91 25.00
C ILE A 51 -0.59 3.79 23.84
N GLY A 52 0.71 4.12 23.81
CA GLY A 52 1.30 4.86 22.70
C GLY A 52 1.25 4.12 21.37
N TYR A 53 1.51 2.81 21.38
CA TYR A 53 1.34 1.97 20.19
C TYR A 53 -0.11 1.86 19.72
N LYS A 54 -1.08 1.92 20.64
CA LYS A 54 -2.52 2.00 20.33
C LYS A 54 -2.96 3.38 19.84
N LYS A 55 -2.10 4.40 19.91
CA LYS A 55 -2.42 5.82 19.65
C LYS A 55 -3.55 6.32 20.55
N GLU A 56 -3.60 5.81 21.78
CA GLU A 56 -4.54 6.22 22.81
C GLU A 56 -3.93 7.33 23.68
N SER A 57 -4.77 8.07 24.40
CA SER A 57 -4.30 9.16 25.27
C SER A 57 -3.81 8.65 26.62
N VAL A 58 -2.65 9.15 27.06
CA VAL A 58 -2.14 8.99 28.42
C VAL A 58 -1.59 10.32 28.93
N GLU A 59 -1.71 10.54 30.24
CA GLU A 59 -1.12 11.71 30.89
C GLU A 59 0.40 11.71 30.71
N VAL A 60 0.94 12.79 30.13
CA VAL A 60 2.38 12.98 29.90
C VAL A 60 3.19 12.81 31.20
N SER A 61 2.64 13.22 32.34
CA SER A 61 3.27 13.05 33.66
C SER A 61 3.60 11.59 33.98
N LYS A 62 2.73 10.64 33.58
CA LYS A 62 2.97 9.19 33.76
C LYS A 62 4.14 8.73 32.90
N VAL A 63 4.20 9.17 31.64
CA VAL A 63 5.31 8.85 30.73
C VAL A 63 6.63 9.41 31.26
N VAL A 64 6.65 10.69 31.65
CA VAL A 64 7.83 11.34 32.22
C VAL A 64 8.30 10.63 33.50
N SER A 65 7.38 10.21 34.37
CA SER A 65 7.72 9.48 35.59
C SER A 65 8.47 8.17 35.33
N ILE A 66 8.17 7.49 34.22
CA ILE A 66 8.83 6.23 33.82
C ILE A 66 10.24 6.52 33.32
N ILE A 67 10.41 7.55 32.49
CA ILE A 67 11.71 7.94 31.93
C ILE A 67 12.66 8.45 33.00
N SER A 68 12.15 9.12 34.04
CA SER A 68 12.95 9.65 35.15
C SER A 68 13.42 8.59 36.17
N LYS A 69 12.97 7.33 36.07
CA LYS A 69 13.41 6.27 36.98
C LYS A 69 14.92 6.01 36.82
N ALA A 70 15.62 5.90 37.95
CA ALA A 70 17.03 5.52 37.95
C ALA A 70 17.23 4.15 37.27
N PRO A 71 18.29 3.96 36.48
CA PRO A 71 18.57 2.67 35.86
C PRO A 71 18.72 1.56 36.92
N VAL A 72 18.02 0.44 36.73
CA VAL A 72 18.15 -0.75 37.58
C VAL A 72 19.09 -1.72 36.87
N LYS A 73 20.23 -2.06 37.50
CA LYS A 73 21.29 -2.89 36.88
C LYS A 73 21.77 -2.34 35.52
N GLY A 74 21.81 -1.01 35.36
CA GLY A 74 22.22 -0.34 34.13
C GLY A 74 21.13 -0.28 33.03
N LEU A 75 19.95 -0.85 33.27
CA LEU A 75 18.82 -0.81 32.34
C LEU A 75 17.80 0.23 32.82
N SER A 76 17.44 1.17 31.95
CA SER A 76 16.37 2.14 32.20
C SER A 76 15.26 1.99 31.17
N ALA A 77 14.25 2.87 31.25
CA ALA A 77 13.15 2.86 30.29
C ALA A 77 13.61 3.10 28.83
N ILE A 78 14.74 3.78 28.63
CA ILE A 78 15.29 4.13 27.32
C ILE A 78 16.18 3.01 26.73
N SER A 79 16.58 2.01 27.54
CA SER A 79 17.47 0.94 27.09
C SER A 79 16.79 0.02 26.06
N ASN A 80 15.50 -0.28 26.26
CA ASN A 80 14.70 -1.07 25.34
C ASN A 80 14.07 -0.14 24.29
N VAL A 81 14.42 -0.34 23.01
CA VAL A 81 13.98 0.50 21.90
C VAL A 81 12.46 0.47 21.67
N TYR A 82 11.81 -0.68 21.89
CA TYR A 82 10.37 -0.83 21.72
C TYR A 82 9.62 -0.11 22.84
N LYS A 83 10.06 -0.27 24.09
CA LYS A 83 9.47 0.47 25.20
C LYS A 83 9.63 1.99 25.01
N LEU A 84 10.82 2.46 24.63
CA LEU A 84 11.05 3.88 24.36
C LEU A 84 10.16 4.39 23.22
N ALA A 85 10.04 3.65 22.12
CA ALA A 85 9.21 4.03 20.99
C ALA A 85 7.73 4.16 21.36
N GLY A 86 7.17 3.22 22.12
CA GLY A 86 5.80 3.31 22.61
C GLY A 86 5.58 4.51 23.53
N LEU A 87 6.50 4.76 24.48
CA LEU A 87 6.44 5.94 25.34
C LEU A 87 6.57 7.24 24.55
N TYR A 88 7.45 7.28 23.55
CA TYR A 88 7.63 8.43 22.66
C TYR A 88 6.34 8.77 21.91
N LEU A 89 5.62 7.78 21.39
CA LEU A 89 4.35 7.99 20.69
C LEU A 89 3.30 8.67 21.59
N SER A 90 3.41 8.53 22.91
CA SER A 90 2.53 9.16 23.89
C SER A 90 2.96 10.57 24.34
N ALA A 91 4.24 10.90 24.18
CA ALA A 91 4.82 12.15 24.69
C ALA A 91 5.95 12.63 23.76
N LYS A 92 5.61 12.86 22.48
CA LYS A 92 6.59 13.15 21.43
C LYS A 92 7.45 14.37 21.74
N SER A 93 6.83 15.45 22.22
CA SER A 93 7.51 16.70 22.56
C SER A 93 8.59 16.51 23.63
N GLU A 94 8.27 15.75 24.66
CA GLU A 94 9.09 15.56 25.84
C GLU A 94 10.22 14.55 25.60
N LEU A 95 9.99 13.54 24.74
CA LEU A 95 10.92 12.43 24.50
C LEU A 95 11.72 12.57 23.19
N SER A 96 11.56 13.67 22.45
CA SER A 96 12.23 13.88 21.16
C SER A 96 13.76 13.76 21.24
N GLN A 97 14.36 14.30 22.31
CA GLN A 97 15.82 14.25 22.50
C GLN A 97 16.29 12.82 22.79
N GLN A 98 15.60 12.09 23.66
CA GLN A 98 15.93 10.72 24.05
C GLN A 98 15.76 9.76 22.87
N LEU A 99 14.73 9.95 22.04
CA LEU A 99 14.57 9.15 20.83
C LEU A 99 15.70 9.41 19.84
N LYS A 100 16.12 10.67 19.67
CA LYS A 100 17.24 11.05 18.82
C LYS A 100 18.55 10.44 19.31
N GLU A 101 18.84 10.51 20.62
CA GLU A 101 20.01 9.87 21.23
C GLU A 101 20.00 8.36 21.00
N LYS A 102 18.86 7.72 21.27
CA LYS A 102 18.67 6.28 20.99
C LYS A 102 18.95 5.95 19.54
N TYR A 103 18.46 6.76 18.59
CA TYR A 103 18.71 6.58 17.17
C TYR A 103 20.20 6.63 16.82
N GLN A 104 20.97 7.57 17.39
CA GLN A 104 22.41 7.69 17.11
C GLN A 104 23.21 6.49 17.63
N GLU A 105 22.81 5.94 18.78
CA GLU A 105 23.46 4.79 19.42
C GLU A 105 23.01 3.43 18.86
N SER A 106 21.98 3.43 18.02
CA SER A 106 21.34 2.23 17.49
C SER A 106 22.12 1.58 16.34
N ASP A 107 21.99 0.26 16.21
CA ASP A 107 22.42 -0.45 15.00
C ASP A 107 21.46 -0.18 13.81
N LEU A 108 21.78 -0.71 12.62
CA LEU A 108 20.96 -0.49 11.42
C LEU A 108 19.52 -1.00 11.56
N LYS A 109 19.29 -2.11 12.27
CA LYS A 109 17.95 -2.69 12.45
C LYS A 109 17.10 -1.79 13.35
N GLN A 110 17.68 -1.33 14.45
CA GLN A 110 17.04 -0.40 15.37
C GLN A 110 16.81 0.96 14.72
N LYS A 111 17.80 1.51 13.99
CA LYS A 111 17.63 2.76 13.24
C LYS A 111 16.49 2.65 12.23
N TYR A 112 16.44 1.56 11.47
CA TYR A 112 15.38 1.32 10.51
C TYR A 112 14.00 1.25 11.19
N PHE A 113 13.85 0.48 12.27
CA PHE A 113 12.62 0.46 13.06
C PHE A 113 12.22 1.86 13.55
N LEU A 114 13.17 2.64 14.06
CA LEU A 114 12.92 4.01 14.53
C LEU A 114 12.45 4.93 13.40
N THR A 115 12.86 4.72 12.14
CA THR A 115 12.29 5.48 11.00
C THR A 115 10.81 5.17 10.75
N LYS A 116 10.31 4.00 11.16
CA LYS A 116 8.89 3.65 11.09
C LYS A 116 8.08 4.33 12.19
N ILE A 117 8.71 4.66 13.32
CA ILE A 117 8.11 5.38 14.46
C ILE A 117 8.17 6.90 14.25
N GLU A 118 9.32 7.40 13.79
CA GLU A 118 9.58 8.82 13.54
C GLU A 118 10.17 9.00 12.12
N PRO A 119 9.31 9.26 11.12
CA PRO A 119 9.71 9.35 9.71
C PRO A 119 10.79 10.40 9.40
N SER A 120 10.97 11.43 10.24
CA SER A 120 12.01 12.44 10.03
C SER A 120 13.43 11.86 10.04
N PHE A 121 13.66 10.68 10.63
CA PHE A 121 14.96 10.01 10.59
C PHE A 121 15.29 9.34 9.24
N LYS A 122 14.31 9.17 8.33
CA LYS A 122 14.50 8.46 7.06
C LYS A 122 15.65 9.04 6.22
N ALA A 123 15.69 10.36 6.04
CA ALA A 123 16.71 11.01 5.22
C ALA A 123 18.13 10.79 5.77
N GLN A 124 18.27 10.77 7.11
CA GLN A 124 19.55 10.50 7.76
C GLN A 124 19.98 9.04 7.53
N LEU A 125 19.06 8.07 7.72
CA LEU A 125 19.37 6.65 7.49
C LEU A 125 19.72 6.38 6.03
N GLU A 126 18.99 6.98 5.09
CA GLU A 126 19.23 6.85 3.65
C GLU A 126 20.64 7.32 3.27
N HIS A 127 21.10 8.44 3.84
CA HIS A 127 22.46 8.92 3.64
C HIS A 127 23.51 7.96 4.25
N GLU A 128 23.25 7.43 5.45
CA GLU A 128 24.14 6.50 6.14
C GLU A 128 24.35 5.20 5.32
N VAL A 129 23.27 4.56 4.87
CA VAL A 129 23.35 3.29 4.13
C VAL A 129 23.96 3.43 2.73
N LYS A 130 23.94 4.63 2.13
CA LYS A 130 24.62 4.89 0.83
C LYS A 130 26.13 4.68 0.91
N SER A 131 26.74 4.98 2.07
CA SER A 131 28.18 4.80 2.29
C SER A 131 28.60 3.36 2.62
N LEU A 132 27.64 2.50 2.97
CA LEU A 132 27.90 1.13 3.39
C LEU A 132 27.81 0.17 2.19
N GLN A 133 28.97 -0.14 1.61
CA GLN A 133 29.09 -1.13 0.55
C GLN A 133 29.11 -2.56 1.11
N ASN A 134 28.49 -3.50 0.42
CA ASN A 134 28.53 -4.94 0.72
C ASN A 134 28.05 -5.36 2.12
N GLN A 135 27.30 -4.51 2.84
CA GLN A 135 26.62 -4.91 4.08
C GLN A 135 25.18 -5.37 3.77
N PRO A 136 24.80 -6.62 4.10
CA PRO A 136 23.47 -7.15 3.79
C PRO A 136 22.31 -6.27 4.27
N LEU A 137 22.36 -5.79 5.52
CA LEU A 137 21.34 -4.91 6.07
C LEU A 137 21.23 -3.58 5.32
N ALA A 138 22.36 -2.97 4.97
CA ALA A 138 22.35 -1.73 4.18
C ALA A 138 21.76 -1.95 2.78
N VAL A 139 22.04 -3.09 2.14
CA VAL A 139 21.44 -3.47 0.86
C VAL A 139 19.91 -3.60 0.97
N LEU A 140 19.41 -4.27 2.01
CA LEU A 140 17.97 -4.39 2.24
C LEU A 140 17.32 -3.01 2.51
N ILE A 141 17.90 -2.20 3.40
CA ILE A 141 17.35 -0.86 3.69
C ILE A 141 17.34 0.02 2.42
N LYS A 142 18.42 0.02 1.63
CA LYS A 142 18.47 0.70 0.33
C LYS A 142 17.37 0.21 -0.61
N THR A 143 17.12 -1.10 -0.64
CA THR A 143 16.06 -1.69 -1.47
C THR A 143 14.69 -1.15 -1.09
N VAL A 144 14.37 -1.07 0.20
CA VAL A 144 13.09 -0.50 0.67
C VAL A 144 12.97 0.99 0.34
N PHE A 145 14.06 1.75 0.48
CA PHE A 145 14.02 3.20 0.25
C PHE A 145 14.01 3.57 -1.23
N ASP A 146 14.84 2.91 -2.03
CA ASP A 146 14.89 3.02 -3.48
C ASP A 146 15.56 1.77 -4.11
N ILE A 147 14.73 0.80 -4.50
CA ILE A 147 15.15 -0.43 -5.18
C ILE A 147 15.98 -0.20 -6.44
N ASN A 148 15.90 0.96 -7.10
CA ASN A 148 16.71 1.23 -8.30
C ASN A 148 18.21 1.39 -7.99
N THR A 149 18.55 1.60 -6.72
CA THR A 149 19.94 1.75 -6.25
C THR A 149 20.63 0.43 -5.94
N VAL A 150 19.92 -0.69 -6.08
CA VAL A 150 20.38 -2.03 -5.71
C VAL A 150 20.18 -2.99 -6.88
N THR A 151 21.23 -3.74 -7.21
CA THR A 151 21.13 -4.79 -8.23
C THR A 151 20.43 -6.03 -7.70
N GLU A 152 19.80 -6.80 -8.58
CA GLU A 152 19.15 -8.07 -8.21
C GLU A 152 20.14 -9.05 -7.52
N THR A 153 21.39 -9.10 -7.99
CA THR A 153 22.45 -9.93 -7.40
C THR A 153 22.78 -9.51 -5.97
N GLU A 154 22.93 -8.21 -5.70
CA GLU A 154 23.18 -7.69 -4.34
C GLU A 154 22.02 -8.02 -3.41
N LEU A 155 20.79 -7.78 -3.86
CA LEU A 155 19.59 -8.06 -3.08
C LEU A 155 19.46 -9.56 -2.75
N ASN A 156 19.61 -10.43 -3.74
CA ASN A 156 19.52 -11.88 -3.54
C ASN A 156 20.59 -12.37 -2.57
N THR A 157 21.82 -11.87 -2.69
CA THR A 157 22.92 -12.21 -1.76
C THR A 157 22.61 -11.73 -0.35
N ALA A 158 22.10 -10.51 -0.19
CA ALA A 158 21.73 -9.96 1.10
C ALA A 158 20.59 -10.75 1.76
N LEU A 159 19.53 -11.08 1.00
CA LEU A 159 18.41 -11.90 1.46
C LEU A 159 18.88 -13.29 1.91
N GLN A 160 19.69 -13.97 1.11
CA GLN A 160 20.27 -15.27 1.49
C GLN A 160 21.09 -15.16 2.76
N THR A 161 21.88 -14.10 2.90
CA THR A 161 22.72 -13.90 4.09
C THR A 161 21.88 -13.72 5.36
N VAL A 162 20.85 -12.87 5.33
CA VAL A 162 20.05 -12.58 6.54
C VAL A 162 19.04 -13.68 6.87
N THR A 163 18.63 -14.49 5.89
CA THR A 163 17.67 -15.59 6.07
C THR A 163 18.33 -16.96 6.24
N ALA A 164 19.68 -17.04 6.21
CA ALA A 164 20.41 -18.28 6.48
C ALA A 164 20.22 -18.79 7.91
N GLY A 165 19.96 -17.90 8.87
CA GLY A 165 19.56 -18.24 10.23
C GLY A 165 18.04 -18.36 10.36
N THR A 166 17.55 -19.35 11.10
CA THR A 166 16.11 -19.61 11.30
C THR A 166 15.45 -18.70 12.36
N ASP A 167 16.21 -17.78 12.96
CA ASP A 167 15.74 -16.89 14.00
C ASP A 167 15.79 -15.43 13.52
N ILE A 168 14.61 -14.91 13.18
CA ILE A 168 14.41 -13.56 12.66
C ILE A 168 13.75 -12.75 13.77
N ASP A 169 14.47 -11.77 14.30
CA ASP A 169 13.90 -10.86 15.30
C ASP A 169 12.84 -9.94 14.69
N VAL A 170 12.11 -9.22 15.55
CA VAL A 170 11.03 -8.31 15.14
C VAL A 170 11.51 -7.24 14.15
N GLN A 171 12.69 -6.67 14.32
CA GLN A 171 13.16 -5.59 13.45
C GLN A 171 13.51 -6.12 12.05
N MET A 172 14.12 -7.30 11.99
CA MET A 172 14.38 -7.99 10.73
C MET A 172 13.06 -8.43 10.07
N GLN A 173 12.08 -8.91 10.84
CA GLN A 173 10.75 -9.23 10.31
C GLN A 173 10.12 -8.01 9.64
N ILE A 174 10.13 -6.85 10.32
CA ILE A 174 9.60 -5.59 9.77
C ILE A 174 10.32 -5.24 8.46
N LEU A 175 11.65 -5.27 8.45
CA LEU A 175 12.43 -4.95 7.25
C LEU A 175 12.15 -5.90 6.08
N LEU A 176 12.05 -7.21 6.34
CA LEU A 176 11.81 -8.19 5.30
C LEU A 176 10.37 -8.16 4.75
N GLU A 177 9.38 -7.82 5.56
CA GLU A 177 8.01 -7.57 5.09
C GLU A 177 7.94 -6.30 4.22
N ASP A 178 8.68 -5.24 4.59
CA ASP A 178 8.82 -4.04 3.76
C ASP A 178 9.56 -4.31 2.44
N ILE A 179 10.55 -5.21 2.45
CA ILE A 179 11.19 -5.72 1.22
C ILE A 179 10.18 -6.47 0.38
N GLU A 180 9.42 -7.39 0.99
CA GLU A 180 8.40 -8.14 0.28
C GLU A 180 7.39 -7.18 -0.37
N SER A 181 6.87 -6.22 0.39
CA SER A 181 5.98 -5.18 -0.14
C SER A 181 6.64 -4.40 -1.29
N THR A 182 7.90 -4.01 -1.14
CA THR A 182 8.64 -3.32 -2.20
C THR A 182 8.80 -4.15 -3.48
N LEU A 183 9.01 -5.47 -3.33
CA LEU A 183 9.14 -6.40 -4.46
C LEU A 183 7.79 -6.79 -5.06
N LEU A 184 6.71 -6.69 -4.30
CA LEU A 184 5.34 -6.90 -4.78
C LEU A 184 4.73 -5.64 -5.40
N ASN A 185 5.24 -4.45 -5.07
CA ASN A 185 4.89 -3.23 -5.77
C ASN A 185 5.21 -3.44 -7.26
N ILE A 186 4.16 -3.40 -8.08
CA ILE A 186 4.24 -3.75 -9.48
C ILE A 186 5.07 -2.68 -10.19
N ARG A 187 6.33 -3.00 -10.50
CA ARG A 187 7.18 -2.22 -11.39
C ARG A 187 7.33 -2.96 -12.70
N TYR A 188 6.28 -2.96 -13.52
CA TYR A 188 6.44 -3.35 -14.92
C TYR A 188 7.18 -2.20 -15.63
N ILE A 189 8.48 -2.35 -15.85
CA ILE A 189 9.29 -1.42 -16.66
C ILE A 189 9.23 0.03 -16.13
N ASN A 190 9.53 0.25 -14.83
CA ASN A 190 9.61 1.58 -14.21
C ASN A 190 8.32 2.43 -14.30
N LYS A 191 7.14 1.80 -14.41
CA LYS A 191 5.85 2.50 -14.36
C LYS A 191 5.16 2.27 -13.02
N SER A 192 4.56 3.32 -12.48
CA SER A 192 3.61 3.26 -11.36
C SER A 192 2.33 2.50 -11.75
N ALA A 193 1.53 2.07 -10.76
CA ALA A 193 0.23 1.44 -11.00
C ALA A 193 -0.68 2.31 -11.89
N ASP A 194 -0.75 3.62 -11.59
CA ASP A 194 -1.51 4.59 -12.36
C ASP A 194 -1.04 4.66 -13.83
N GLU A 195 0.27 4.68 -14.06
CA GLU A 195 0.85 4.68 -15.42
C GLU A 195 0.58 3.36 -16.15
N LEU A 196 0.60 2.23 -15.46
CA LEU A 196 0.30 0.93 -16.08
C LEU A 196 -1.16 0.81 -16.47
N VAL A 197 -2.09 1.16 -15.55
CA VAL A 197 -3.52 1.20 -15.86
C VAL A 197 -3.74 2.13 -17.05
N ARG A 198 -3.19 3.35 -17.01
CA ARG A 198 -3.30 4.32 -18.11
C ARG A 198 -2.77 3.77 -19.44
N VAL A 199 -1.61 3.12 -19.46
CA VAL A 199 -1.03 2.53 -20.69
C VAL A 199 -1.92 1.41 -21.23
N ILE A 200 -2.43 0.55 -20.35
CA ILE A 200 -3.34 -0.54 -20.72
C ILE A 200 -4.62 0.02 -21.34
N LEU A 201 -5.28 0.96 -20.65
CA LEU A 201 -6.53 1.57 -21.11
C LEU A 201 -6.34 2.32 -22.44
N ASN A 202 -5.27 3.10 -22.59
CA ASN A 202 -5.00 3.82 -23.85
C ASN A 202 -4.70 2.89 -25.04
N ASN A 203 -4.12 1.71 -24.81
CA ASN A 203 -3.80 0.76 -25.88
C ASN A 203 -4.89 -0.31 -26.09
N PHE A 204 -5.96 -0.29 -25.30
CA PHE A 204 -7.03 -1.30 -25.33
C PHE A 204 -7.59 -1.50 -26.74
N SER A 205 -8.06 -0.41 -27.40
CA SER A 205 -8.64 -0.46 -28.75
C SER A 205 -7.74 -1.13 -29.80
N ASN A 206 -6.43 -0.91 -29.72
CA ASN A 206 -5.46 -1.51 -30.62
C ASN A 206 -5.26 -3.00 -30.31
N ALA A 207 -5.13 -3.36 -29.03
CA ALA A 207 -4.92 -4.72 -28.58
C ALA A 207 -6.10 -5.64 -28.95
N ILE A 208 -7.34 -5.20 -28.72
CA ILE A 208 -8.54 -6.01 -28.97
C ILE A 208 -8.77 -6.32 -30.45
N GLN A 209 -8.20 -5.56 -31.39
CA GLN A 209 -8.31 -5.87 -32.83
C GLN A 209 -7.87 -7.31 -33.13
N LYS A 210 -6.96 -7.88 -32.31
CA LYS A 210 -6.53 -9.27 -32.45
C LYS A 210 -7.66 -10.29 -32.34
N ILE A 211 -8.64 -10.02 -31.48
CA ILE A 211 -9.73 -10.96 -31.18
C ILE A 211 -11.02 -10.62 -31.93
N ILE A 212 -11.25 -9.34 -32.27
CA ILE A 212 -12.46 -8.91 -32.99
C ILE A 212 -12.32 -8.87 -34.51
N LYS A 213 -11.10 -8.80 -35.07
CA LYS A 213 -10.87 -8.71 -36.54
C LYS A 213 -9.74 -9.58 -37.06
N ASN A 214 -8.63 -9.70 -36.32
CA ASN A 214 -7.38 -10.31 -36.81
C ASN A 214 -7.16 -11.73 -36.28
N ARG A 215 -8.23 -12.53 -36.17
CA ARG A 215 -8.15 -13.93 -35.77
C ARG A 215 -7.51 -14.78 -36.87
N ARG A 216 -7.05 -15.98 -36.47
CA ARG A 216 -6.56 -16.97 -37.44
C ARG A 216 -7.72 -17.35 -38.36
N LYS A 217 -7.39 -17.66 -39.62
CA LYS A 217 -8.37 -18.10 -40.62
C LYS A 217 -9.25 -19.22 -40.07
N ASP A 218 -10.53 -19.18 -40.38
CA ASP A 218 -11.55 -20.16 -40.00
C ASP A 218 -11.90 -20.19 -38.48
N HIS A 219 -11.50 -19.16 -37.71
CA HIS A 219 -11.98 -18.95 -36.35
C HIS A 219 -12.96 -17.77 -36.27
N PRO A 220 -14.09 -17.90 -35.56
CA PRO A 220 -15.07 -16.81 -35.40
C PRO A 220 -14.48 -15.68 -34.56
N ASN A 221 -14.76 -14.42 -34.92
CA ASN A 221 -14.35 -13.28 -34.11
C ASN A 221 -15.11 -13.29 -32.77
N PHE A 222 -14.50 -12.70 -31.75
CA PHE A 222 -15.22 -12.41 -30.51
C PHE A 222 -16.10 -11.18 -30.74
N GLU A 223 -17.32 -11.22 -30.22
CA GLU A 223 -18.25 -10.10 -30.20
C GLU A 223 -18.07 -9.34 -28.88
N ILE A 224 -18.13 -8.02 -28.94
CA ILE A 224 -18.12 -7.12 -27.78
C ILE A 224 -19.40 -6.30 -27.92
N GLU A 225 -20.41 -6.60 -27.13
CA GLU A 225 -21.75 -6.04 -27.23
C GLU A 225 -21.98 -4.89 -26.24
N ASP A 226 -21.35 -4.97 -25.06
CA ASP A 226 -21.54 -3.99 -23.99
C ASP A 226 -20.34 -3.79 -23.06
N GLU A 227 -20.53 -2.96 -22.03
CA GLU A 227 -19.52 -2.64 -21.03
C GLU A 227 -19.03 -3.85 -20.22
N TYR A 228 -19.85 -4.90 -20.07
CA TYR A 228 -19.46 -6.09 -19.32
C TYR A 228 -18.44 -6.93 -20.10
N ASP A 229 -18.59 -7.03 -21.41
CA ASP A 229 -17.57 -7.68 -22.26
C ASP A 229 -16.22 -6.94 -22.20
N VAL A 230 -16.27 -5.60 -22.18
CA VAL A 230 -15.07 -4.76 -22.01
C VAL A 230 -14.46 -4.97 -20.63
N GLN A 231 -15.28 -5.03 -19.59
CA GLN A 231 -14.87 -5.28 -18.21
C GLN A 231 -14.19 -6.64 -18.07
N ASP A 232 -14.73 -7.71 -18.66
CA ASP A 232 -14.14 -9.06 -18.62
C ASP A 232 -12.76 -9.10 -19.28
N ILE A 233 -12.62 -8.46 -20.45
CA ILE A 233 -11.32 -8.37 -21.13
C ILE A 233 -10.32 -7.59 -20.28
N LEU A 234 -10.73 -6.45 -19.72
CA LEU A 234 -9.89 -5.65 -18.84
C LEU A 234 -9.53 -6.39 -17.56
N TYR A 235 -10.45 -7.16 -16.98
CA TYR A 235 -10.20 -8.00 -15.81
C TYR A 235 -9.05 -8.95 -16.10
N VAL A 236 -9.06 -9.68 -17.22
CA VAL A 236 -7.99 -10.61 -17.58
C VAL A 236 -6.64 -9.89 -17.74
N ILE A 237 -6.62 -8.75 -18.44
CA ILE A 237 -5.39 -7.97 -18.66
C ILE A 237 -4.83 -7.42 -17.34
N LEU A 238 -5.68 -6.77 -16.55
CA LEU A 238 -5.28 -6.14 -15.30
C LEU A 238 -4.97 -7.19 -14.23
N LYS A 239 -5.71 -8.30 -14.11
CA LYS A 239 -5.42 -9.38 -13.15
C LYS A 239 -4.05 -10.01 -13.39
N SER A 240 -3.62 -10.06 -14.65
CA SER A 240 -2.29 -10.54 -15.04
C SER A 240 -1.15 -9.64 -14.54
N VAL A 241 -1.46 -8.36 -14.28
CA VAL A 241 -0.50 -7.36 -13.77
C VAL A 241 -0.67 -7.15 -12.27
N PHE A 242 -1.91 -7.13 -11.78
CA PHE A 242 -2.37 -6.89 -10.42
C PHE A 242 -3.00 -8.18 -9.86
N PRO A 243 -2.23 -9.09 -9.23
CA PRO A 243 -2.74 -10.41 -8.81
C PRO A 243 -3.89 -10.34 -7.81
N ASN A 244 -3.99 -9.25 -7.04
CA ASN A 244 -5.03 -9.02 -6.05
C ASN A 244 -6.24 -8.25 -6.58
N LEU A 245 -6.29 -7.92 -7.88
CA LEU A 245 -7.47 -7.30 -8.51
C LEU A 245 -8.74 -8.10 -8.17
N ARG A 246 -9.79 -7.40 -7.75
CA ARG A 246 -11.11 -7.98 -7.50
C ARG A 246 -12.12 -7.36 -8.46
N ASP A 247 -13.07 -8.17 -8.89
CA ASP A 247 -14.28 -7.76 -9.56
C ASP A 247 -15.42 -7.59 -8.54
N GLU A 248 -16.35 -6.69 -8.84
CA GLU A 248 -17.72 -6.71 -8.30
C GLU A 248 -17.89 -6.74 -6.77
N ASP A 249 -17.42 -5.71 -6.05
CA ASP A 249 -17.71 -5.54 -4.62
C ASP A 249 -18.82 -4.49 -4.43
N ALA A 250 -19.89 -4.84 -3.71
CA ALA A 250 -20.99 -3.92 -3.42
C ALA A 250 -20.56 -2.89 -2.38
N ILE A 251 -20.71 -1.60 -2.68
CA ILE A 251 -20.50 -0.56 -1.67
C ILE A 251 -21.78 -0.39 -0.84
N GLY A 252 -21.65 0.11 0.39
CA GLY A 252 -22.76 0.56 1.22
C GLY A 252 -23.74 1.45 0.45
N LYS A 253 -25.03 1.36 0.78
CA LYS A 253 -26.09 2.05 0.04
C LYS A 253 -25.87 3.56 0.00
N VAL A 254 -25.85 4.12 -1.20
CA VAL A 254 -25.94 5.57 -1.41
C VAL A 254 -27.38 5.88 -1.84
N GLY A 255 -28.16 6.40 -0.89
CA GLY A 255 -29.62 6.51 -1.04
C GLY A 255 -30.31 5.14 -0.99
N ALA A 256 -31.16 4.82 -1.98
CA ALA A 256 -31.92 3.56 -2.05
C ALA A 256 -31.27 2.47 -2.93
N LYS A 257 -30.14 2.75 -3.58
CA LYS A 257 -29.47 1.82 -4.50
C LYS A 257 -28.12 1.38 -3.95
N THR A 258 -27.80 0.11 -4.19
CA THR A 258 -26.45 -0.44 -3.98
C THR A 258 -25.64 -0.13 -5.24
N THR A 259 -24.53 0.60 -5.09
CA THR A 259 -23.60 0.85 -6.20
C THR A 259 -22.58 -0.28 -6.25
N LYS A 260 -22.28 -0.74 -7.46
CA LYS A 260 -21.36 -1.84 -7.73
C LYS A 260 -20.15 -1.28 -8.44
N ILE A 261 -18.96 -1.61 -7.95
CA ILE A 261 -17.72 -1.21 -8.60
C ILE A 261 -17.31 -2.30 -9.59
N ASP A 262 -16.89 -1.92 -10.79
CA ASP A 262 -16.48 -2.87 -11.81
C ASP A 262 -15.17 -3.59 -11.44
N LEU A 263 -14.09 -2.83 -11.22
CA LEU A 263 -12.74 -3.37 -10.96
C LEU A 263 -12.02 -2.62 -9.82
N ILE A 264 -11.46 -3.40 -8.88
CA ILE A 264 -10.86 -2.89 -7.63
C ILE A 264 -9.40 -3.33 -7.52
N ILE A 265 -8.48 -2.36 -7.47
CA ILE A 265 -7.06 -2.57 -7.13
C ILE A 265 -6.82 -1.94 -5.75
N ARG A 266 -7.18 -2.68 -4.70
CA ARG A 266 -7.30 -2.15 -3.33
C ARG A 266 -5.97 -1.66 -2.78
N GLU A 267 -4.89 -2.39 -3.03
CA GLU A 267 -3.54 -2.10 -2.54
C GLU A 267 -3.01 -0.78 -3.10
N GLU A 268 -3.33 -0.48 -4.37
CA GLU A 268 -2.91 0.74 -5.07
C GLU A 268 -3.88 1.92 -4.86
N ARG A 269 -4.99 1.65 -4.16
CA ARG A 269 -6.09 2.59 -3.92
C ARG A 269 -6.73 3.10 -5.22
N ILE A 270 -6.88 2.21 -6.19
CA ILE A 270 -7.41 2.49 -7.54
C ILE A 270 -8.74 1.76 -7.75
N LEU A 271 -9.70 2.48 -8.33
CA LEU A 271 -10.88 1.91 -8.99
C LEU A 271 -10.81 2.11 -10.49
N VAL A 272 -11.34 1.14 -11.25
CA VAL A 272 -11.57 1.29 -12.69
C VAL A 272 -13.06 1.08 -12.95
N GLU A 273 -13.72 2.11 -13.46
CA GLU A 273 -15.10 2.12 -13.94
C GLU A 273 -15.08 1.94 -15.47
N VAL A 274 -15.94 1.10 -16.02
CA VAL A 274 -15.96 0.74 -17.44
C VAL A 274 -17.31 1.12 -18.05
N LYS A 275 -17.27 1.90 -19.14
CA LYS A 275 -18.45 2.18 -19.98
C LYS A 275 -18.13 1.84 -21.43
N MET A 276 -19.13 1.40 -22.16
CA MET A 276 -19.05 1.22 -23.61
C MET A 276 -20.17 1.98 -24.31
N ILE A 277 -19.82 2.78 -25.31
CA ILE A 277 -20.80 3.40 -26.19
C ILE A 277 -21.21 2.38 -27.24
N LYS A 278 -22.51 2.04 -27.26
CA LYS A 278 -23.08 1.00 -28.12
C LYS A 278 -23.53 1.60 -29.44
N GLU A 279 -23.73 0.75 -30.45
CA GLU A 279 -24.12 1.21 -31.78
C GLU A 279 -25.42 2.02 -31.79
N LYS A 280 -26.37 1.62 -30.92
CA LYS A 280 -27.68 2.25 -30.75
C LYS A 280 -27.66 3.59 -30.03
N ASP A 281 -26.54 3.96 -29.40
CA ASP A 281 -26.45 5.19 -28.63
C ASP A 281 -26.30 6.41 -29.55
N SER A 282 -27.02 7.48 -29.22
CA SER A 282 -27.11 8.68 -30.05
C SER A 282 -26.05 9.75 -29.74
N ASN A 283 -25.51 9.73 -28.51
CA ASN A 283 -24.50 10.67 -28.02
C ASN A 283 -23.86 10.18 -26.70
N GLU A 284 -22.87 10.94 -26.23
CA GLU A 284 -22.12 10.73 -24.99
C GLU A 284 -22.83 11.22 -23.71
N THR A 285 -23.96 11.94 -23.82
CA THR A 285 -24.57 12.66 -22.68
C THR A 285 -24.98 11.73 -21.54
N HIS A 286 -25.63 10.62 -21.87
CA HIS A 286 -26.08 9.67 -20.86
C HIS A 286 -24.91 9.03 -20.09
N PHE A 287 -23.79 8.77 -20.76
CA PHE A 287 -22.59 8.23 -20.13
C PHE A 287 -21.95 9.22 -19.17
N ILE A 288 -21.89 10.50 -19.55
CA ILE A 288 -21.41 11.59 -18.68
C ILE A 288 -22.28 11.71 -17.42
N GLU A 289 -23.61 11.60 -17.56
CA GLU A 289 -24.53 11.63 -16.43
C GLU A 289 -24.34 10.43 -15.50
N GLN A 290 -24.18 9.23 -16.04
CA GLN A 290 -23.89 8.03 -15.24
C GLN A 290 -22.58 8.18 -14.46
N LEU A 291 -21.49 8.60 -15.13
CA LEU A 291 -20.20 8.79 -14.48
C LEU A 291 -20.27 9.78 -13.31
N LYS A 292 -21.00 10.89 -13.47
CA LYS A 292 -21.21 11.84 -12.36
C LYS A 292 -21.92 11.21 -11.16
N VAL A 293 -22.88 10.32 -11.40
CA VAL A 293 -23.56 9.56 -10.33
C VAL A 293 -22.60 8.58 -9.65
N ASP A 294 -21.75 7.92 -10.42
CA ASP A 294 -20.77 6.96 -9.92
C ASP A 294 -19.73 7.65 -9.03
N PHE A 295 -19.22 8.83 -9.43
CA PHE A 295 -18.27 9.62 -8.62
C PHE A 295 -18.83 9.92 -7.23
N GLU A 296 -20.09 10.31 -7.18
CA GLU A 296 -20.76 10.68 -5.93
C GLU A 296 -20.98 9.49 -5.00
N SER A 297 -21.11 8.30 -5.58
CA SER A 297 -21.21 7.05 -4.86
C SER A 297 -19.86 6.59 -4.30
N TYR A 298 -18.78 6.84 -5.03
CA TYR A 298 -17.43 6.38 -4.67
C TYR A 298 -16.76 7.16 -3.53
N HIS A 299 -17.36 8.27 -3.08
CA HIS A 299 -16.99 8.90 -1.81
C HIS A 299 -17.22 8.01 -0.58
N GLU A 300 -18.00 6.93 -0.67
CA GLU A 300 -18.10 5.93 0.40
C GLU A 300 -16.83 5.06 0.52
N CYS A 301 -16.04 4.94 -0.55
CA CYS A 301 -14.77 4.23 -0.55
C CYS A 301 -13.67 5.11 0.06
N LYS A 302 -13.62 5.22 1.40
CA LYS A 302 -12.68 6.11 2.12
C LYS A 302 -11.19 5.85 1.86
N TRP A 303 -10.86 4.69 1.31
CA TRP A 303 -9.50 4.29 0.94
C TRP A 303 -9.13 4.70 -0.48
N LEU A 304 -10.10 5.10 -1.32
CA LEU A 304 -9.91 5.44 -2.72
C LEU A 304 -9.03 6.67 -2.86
N ARG A 305 -8.04 6.58 -3.75
CA ARG A 305 -7.16 7.68 -4.15
C ARG A 305 -7.36 8.08 -5.62
N MET A 306 -7.58 7.10 -6.50
CA MET A 306 -7.67 7.32 -7.94
C MET A 306 -8.82 6.51 -8.55
N LEU A 307 -9.66 7.17 -9.34
CA LEU A 307 -10.70 6.56 -10.14
C LEU A 307 -10.36 6.73 -11.63
N PHE A 308 -10.11 5.63 -12.33
CA PHE A 308 -10.06 5.63 -13.79
C PHE A 308 -11.44 5.31 -14.35
N CYS A 309 -11.95 6.14 -15.24
CA CYS A 309 -13.18 5.89 -15.98
C CYS A 309 -12.82 5.60 -17.42
N PHE A 310 -12.91 4.34 -17.81
CA PHE A 310 -12.63 3.92 -19.17
C PHE A 310 -13.91 3.93 -20.01
N VAL A 311 -13.91 4.72 -21.08
CA VAL A 311 -15.01 4.79 -22.04
C VAL A 311 -14.54 4.21 -23.38
N TYR A 312 -15.05 3.04 -23.72
CA TYR A 312 -14.78 2.40 -25.01
C TYR A 312 -15.84 2.80 -26.04
N ASP A 313 -15.44 3.42 -27.14
CA ASP A 313 -16.30 3.91 -28.21
C ASP A 313 -15.92 3.33 -29.58
N PRO A 314 -16.18 2.03 -29.82
CA PRO A 314 -15.84 1.37 -31.08
C PRO A 314 -16.52 1.98 -32.32
N TYR A 315 -17.61 2.72 -32.10
CA TYR A 315 -18.44 3.30 -33.15
C TYR A 315 -18.16 4.78 -33.39
N LYS A 316 -17.20 5.38 -32.66
CA LYS A 316 -16.79 6.79 -32.78
C LYS A 316 -17.97 7.76 -32.67
N LYS A 317 -18.84 7.52 -31.69
CA LYS A 317 -20.05 8.30 -31.41
C LYS A 317 -19.78 9.52 -30.51
N THR A 318 -18.64 9.53 -29.81
CA THR A 318 -18.16 10.66 -29.01
C THR A 318 -17.94 11.86 -29.93
N ARG A 319 -18.70 12.94 -29.72
CA ARG A 319 -18.62 14.13 -30.58
C ARG A 319 -17.43 15.00 -30.21
N ASP A 320 -17.21 15.17 -28.91
CA ASP A 320 -16.07 15.92 -28.38
C ASP A 320 -15.55 15.25 -27.11
N ILE A 321 -14.31 14.77 -27.17
CA ILE A 321 -13.63 14.11 -26.05
C ILE A 321 -13.45 15.09 -24.87
N SER A 322 -13.42 16.40 -25.14
CA SER A 322 -13.32 17.44 -24.10
C SER A 322 -14.47 17.36 -23.10
N ASN A 323 -15.67 16.95 -23.54
CA ASN A 323 -16.82 16.75 -22.65
C ASN A 323 -16.56 15.70 -21.55
N PHE A 324 -15.75 14.68 -21.86
CA PHE A 324 -15.29 13.69 -20.88
C PHE A 324 -14.10 14.20 -20.07
N HIS A 325 -13.16 14.91 -20.70
CA HIS A 325 -11.99 15.44 -19.99
C HIS A 325 -12.35 16.52 -18.97
N ASP A 326 -13.45 17.25 -19.15
CA ASP A 326 -14.00 18.17 -18.15
C ASP A 326 -14.39 17.47 -16.83
N LEU A 327 -14.56 16.14 -16.88
CA LEU A 327 -14.81 15.30 -15.69
C LEU A 327 -13.52 14.86 -14.99
N ASN A 328 -12.33 15.28 -15.45
CA ASN A 328 -11.08 14.99 -14.77
C ASN A 328 -10.88 15.85 -13.51
N GLY A 329 -9.95 15.42 -12.66
CA GLY A 329 -9.46 16.20 -11.52
C GLY A 329 -9.97 15.71 -10.17
N GLU A 330 -9.62 16.45 -9.13
CA GLU A 330 -9.91 16.09 -7.74
C GLU A 330 -11.42 16.20 -7.44
N ARG A 331 -11.93 15.24 -6.68
CA ARG A 331 -13.28 15.21 -6.12
C ARG A 331 -13.17 15.20 -4.61
N THR A 332 -13.93 16.07 -3.94
CA THR A 332 -13.86 16.24 -2.48
C THR A 332 -15.25 16.27 -1.88
N LYS A 333 -15.47 15.46 -0.83
CA LYS A 333 -16.71 15.44 -0.06
C LYS A 333 -16.39 15.22 1.41
N GLY A 334 -16.60 16.26 2.22
CA GLY A 334 -16.16 16.26 3.62
C GLY A 334 -14.63 16.17 3.69
N GLU A 335 -14.13 15.21 4.46
CA GLU A 335 -12.68 14.98 4.66
C GLU A 335 -12.06 14.00 3.66
N HIS A 336 -12.86 13.41 2.75
CA HIS A 336 -12.38 12.43 1.77
C HIS A 336 -12.22 13.07 0.38
N ASN A 337 -11.08 12.81 -0.25
CA ASN A 337 -10.79 13.18 -1.63
C ASN A 337 -10.25 12.01 -2.44
N PHE A 338 -10.46 12.06 -3.76
CA PHE A 338 -9.81 11.19 -4.74
C PHE A 338 -9.73 11.91 -6.08
N ASN A 339 -8.77 11.52 -6.93
CA ASN A 339 -8.64 12.07 -8.28
C ASN A 339 -9.42 11.22 -9.29
N VAL A 340 -10.07 11.87 -10.24
CA VAL A 340 -10.74 11.22 -11.37
C VAL A 340 -9.95 11.45 -12.66
N GLU A 341 -9.85 10.38 -13.44
CA GLU A 341 -9.35 10.44 -14.80
C GLU A 341 -10.23 9.63 -15.75
N VAL A 342 -10.75 10.28 -16.77
CA VAL A 342 -11.53 9.68 -17.84
C VAL A 342 -10.66 9.46 -19.07
N ILE A 343 -10.64 8.23 -19.57
CA ILE A 343 -9.90 7.81 -20.77
C ILE A 343 -10.91 7.31 -21.79
N VAL A 344 -10.99 7.98 -22.93
CA VAL A 344 -11.84 7.59 -24.06
C VAL A 344 -11.00 6.88 -25.12
N SER A 345 -11.41 5.69 -25.54
CA SER A 345 -10.70 4.87 -26.54
C SER A 345 -11.63 4.50 -27.69
N ASN A 346 -11.21 4.78 -28.93
CA ASN A 346 -12.00 4.63 -30.15
C ASN A 346 -11.65 3.37 -30.97
#